data_AF-A0A0C9X2F9-F1
#
_entry.id   AF-A0A0C9X2F9-F1
#
_cell.length_a   1.000
_cell.length_b   1.000
_cell.length_c   1.000
_cell.angle_alpha   90.00
_cell.angle_beta   90.00
_cell.angle_gamma   90.00
#
_symmetry.space_group_name_H-M   'P 1'
#
loop_
_entity.id
_entity.type
_entity.pdbx_description
1 polymer ?
#
loop_
_entity_poly.entity_id
_entity_poly.type
_entity_poly.pdbx_seq_one_letter_code
_entity_poly.pdbx_strand_id
1 'polypeptide(L)'
;MIPGRRSLELEVSLDGIHFATGKSPPSMHPETNTKLLFLHMTMSEAPAPFWGNILKSNSSGTYFGLENVNRDERGYVDFEEMIGLDGIALVNVVSNPTDATLSGHKQLQSRITHNDGSTWKPFTPPVVDSQGNK
;
A
#
# COMPACT_ATOMS: atom_id res chain seq x y z
N MET A 1 25.12 6.10 -24.79
CA MET A 1 24.73 4.74 -24.40
C MET A 1 23.89 4.87 -23.15
N ILE A 2 22.57 4.71 -23.25
CA ILE A 2 21.65 4.84 -22.11
C ILE A 2 21.66 3.48 -21.38
N PRO A 3 21.92 3.41 -20.06
CA PRO A 3 21.88 2.15 -19.33
C PRO A 3 20.47 1.55 -19.46
N GLY A 4 20.38 0.29 -19.88
CA GLY A 4 19.10 -0.40 -20.01
C GLY A 4 18.34 -0.40 -18.69
N ARG A 5 17.14 0.19 -18.68
CA ARG A 5 16.21 0.12 -17.56
C ARG A 5 15.95 -1.35 -17.23
N ARG A 6 16.44 -1.81 -16.07
CA ARG A 6 16.04 -3.11 -15.52
C ARG A 6 14.60 -2.96 -15.02
N SER A 7 13.68 -3.70 -15.63
CA SER A 7 12.28 -3.79 -15.17
C SER A 7 12.10 -5.08 -14.36
N LEU A 8 11.34 -4.99 -13.28
CA LEU A 8 10.81 -6.15 -12.57
C LEU A 8 9.40 -6.42 -13.10
N GLU A 9 9.09 -7.67 -13.39
CA GLU A 9 7.78 -8.14 -13.80
C GLU A 9 7.20 -9.04 -12.71
N LEU A 10 5.96 -8.77 -12.29
CA LEU A 10 5.26 -9.55 -11.27
C LEU A 10 4.41 -10.63 -11.95
N GLU A 11 4.68 -11.88 -11.59
CA GLU A 11 3.87 -13.04 -11.98
C GLU A 11 3.19 -13.64 -10.75
N VAL A 12 1.97 -14.14 -10.93
CA VAL A 12 1.18 -14.78 -9.86
C VAL A 12 0.81 -16.19 -10.31
N SER A 13 0.83 -17.13 -9.37
CA SER A 13 0.40 -18.53 -9.57
C SER A 13 -0.52 -18.96 -8.44
N LEU A 14 -1.55 -19.75 -8.78
CA LEU A 14 -2.44 -20.38 -7.80
C LEU A 14 -2.02 -21.81 -7.42
N ASP A 15 -1.17 -22.45 -8.25
CA ASP A 15 -0.73 -23.84 -8.09
C ASP A 15 0.79 -24.00 -7.94
N GLY A 16 1.55 -22.91 -8.08
CA GLY A 16 3.02 -22.90 -8.05
C GLY A 16 3.68 -23.50 -9.29
N ILE A 17 2.90 -23.86 -10.33
CA ILE A 17 3.39 -24.49 -11.57
C ILE A 17 3.14 -23.58 -12.77
N HIS A 18 1.96 -22.95 -12.84
CA HIS A 18 1.58 -22.06 -13.93
C HIS A 18 1.57 -20.62 -13.43
N PHE A 19 2.40 -19.78 -14.06
CA PHE A 19 2.54 -18.37 -13.73
C PHE A 19 1.88 -17.52 -14.81
N ALA A 20 1.20 -16.45 -14.40
CA ALA A 20 0.63 -15.46 -15.30
C ALA A 20 1.15 -14.06 -14.94
N THR A 21 1.70 -13.35 -15.91
CA THR A 21 1.82 -11.88 -15.85
C THR A 21 0.41 -11.32 -15.66
N GLY A 22 0.20 -10.48 -14.65
CA GLY A 22 -1.13 -9.98 -14.25
C GLY A 22 -1.97 -9.35 -15.38
N LYS A 23 -2.67 -10.17 -16.16
CA LYS A 23 -3.71 -9.84 -17.13
C LYS A 23 -4.67 -11.04 -17.21
N SER A 24 -5.88 -10.90 -16.67
CA SER A 24 -6.91 -11.93 -16.82
C SER A 24 -7.34 -12.05 -18.29
N PRO A 25 -7.55 -13.27 -18.82
CA PRO A 25 -8.12 -13.46 -20.15
C PRO A 25 -9.60 -13.04 -20.20
N PRO A 26 -10.11 -12.54 -21.35
CA PRO A 26 -11.46 -11.97 -21.48
C PRO A 26 -12.63 -12.93 -21.18
N SER A 27 -12.37 -14.24 -21.09
CA SER A 27 -13.38 -15.29 -20.94
C SER A 27 -13.55 -15.80 -19.50
N MET A 28 -12.87 -15.21 -18.52
CA MET A 28 -12.96 -15.64 -17.13
C MET A 28 -14.11 -14.92 -16.39
N HIS A 29 -15.18 -15.65 -16.08
CA HIS A 29 -16.25 -15.18 -15.19
C HIS A 29 -15.75 -15.13 -13.73
N PRO A 30 -15.71 -13.97 -13.06
CA PRO A 30 -15.20 -13.86 -11.70
C PRO A 30 -16.32 -14.15 -10.69
N GLU A 31 -16.64 -15.43 -10.50
CA GLU A 31 -17.59 -15.90 -9.48
C GLU A 31 -16.86 -16.82 -8.49
N THR A 32 -15.83 -16.32 -7.79
CA THR A 32 -15.23 -17.01 -6.64
C THR A 32 -14.54 -16.00 -5.72
N ASN A 33 -15.00 -15.84 -4.47
CA ASN A 33 -14.37 -15.15 -3.34
C ASN A 33 -12.90 -14.76 -3.55
N THR A 34 -12.65 -13.62 -4.19
CA THR A 34 -11.30 -13.14 -4.46
C THR A 34 -10.71 -12.60 -3.16
N LYS A 35 -9.81 -13.37 -2.53
CA LYS A 35 -8.84 -12.80 -1.59
C LYS A 35 -8.03 -11.76 -2.36
N LEU A 36 -8.28 -10.49 -2.07
CA LEU A 36 -7.56 -9.37 -2.65
C LEU A 36 -6.12 -9.38 -2.10
N LEU A 37 -5.14 -9.00 -2.92
CA LEU A 37 -3.75 -8.91 -2.50
C LEU A 37 -3.35 -7.45 -2.36
N PHE A 38 -2.79 -7.10 -1.21
CA PHE A 38 -2.05 -5.86 -1.00
C PHE A 38 -0.56 -6.13 -1.17
N LEU A 39 0.09 -5.33 -2.02
CA LEU A 39 1.53 -5.38 -2.27
C LEU A 39 2.14 -4.03 -1.91
N HIS A 40 3.13 -4.04 -1.02
CA HIS A 40 3.95 -2.86 -0.77
C HIS A 40 5.19 -2.88 -1.67
N MET A 41 5.43 -1.79 -2.39
CA MET A 41 6.61 -1.56 -3.20
C MET A 41 7.40 -0.38 -2.65
N THR A 42 8.62 -0.61 -2.18
CA THR A 42 9.50 0.47 -1.71
C THR A 42 9.89 1.37 -2.88
N MET A 43 9.58 2.67 -2.76
CA MET A 43 9.85 3.69 -3.79
C MET A 43 10.99 4.64 -3.40
N SER A 44 11.28 4.75 -2.10
CA SER A 44 12.42 5.51 -1.58
C SER A 44 13.75 4.79 -1.85
N GLU A 45 14.80 5.54 -2.18
CA GLU A 45 16.16 5.01 -2.31
C GLU A 45 16.92 5.10 -0.98
N ALA A 46 17.96 4.29 -0.82
CA ALA A 46 18.89 4.41 0.31
C ALA A 46 19.77 5.66 0.15
N PRO A 47 20.23 6.28 1.26
CA PRO A 47 20.03 5.89 2.66
C PRO A 47 18.62 6.20 3.18
N ALA A 48 18.27 5.66 4.36
CA ALA A 48 17.01 5.95 5.06
C ALA A 48 16.75 7.47 5.16
N PRO A 49 15.48 7.93 5.24
CA PRO A 49 14.26 7.19 5.59
C PRO A 49 13.58 6.46 4.42
N PHE A 50 12.94 5.30 4.68
CA PHE A 50 12.25 4.51 3.64
C PHE A 50 10.72 4.65 3.63
N TRP A 51 10.11 4.63 2.44
CA TRP A 51 8.67 4.54 2.22
C TRP A 51 8.37 3.90 0.87
N GLY A 52 7.11 3.60 0.62
CA GLY A 52 6.70 2.98 -0.63
C GLY A 52 5.25 3.23 -0.99
N ASN A 53 4.77 2.49 -1.97
CA ASN A 53 3.39 2.52 -2.38
C ASN A 53 2.75 1.19 -2.00
N ILE A 54 1.52 1.23 -1.47
CA ILE A 54 0.68 0.04 -1.39
C ILE A 54 -0.17 -0.01 -2.65
N LEU A 55 -0.14 -1.15 -3.33
CA LEU A 55 -1.00 -1.48 -4.45
C LEU A 55 -1.98 -2.56 -4.01
N LYS A 56 -3.23 -2.41 -4.44
CA LYS A 56 -4.27 -3.43 -4.28
C LYS A 56 -4.61 -4.02 -5.63
N SER A 57 -4.67 -5.35 -5.73
CA SER A 57 -5.20 -6.01 -6.91
C SER A 57 -6.73 -5.90 -6.97
N ASN A 58 -7.27 -5.78 -8.19
CA ASN A 58 -8.68 -6.04 -8.45
C ASN A 58 -8.83 -7.31 -9.31
N SER A 59 -10.06 -7.79 -9.50
CA SER A 59 -10.38 -8.97 -10.31
C SER A 59 -9.97 -8.85 -11.80
N SER A 60 -9.68 -7.63 -12.28
CA SER A 60 -9.25 -7.34 -13.65
C SER A 60 -7.73 -7.11 -13.79
N GLY A 61 -6.93 -7.27 -12.72
CA GLY A 61 -5.48 -7.05 -12.75
C GLY A 61 -5.05 -5.57 -12.83
N THR A 62 -5.95 -4.63 -12.57
CA THR A 62 -5.65 -3.20 -12.41
C THR A 62 -5.30 -2.91 -10.95
N TYR A 63 -4.23 -2.15 -10.74
CA TYR A 63 -3.75 -1.81 -9.40
C TYR A 63 -4.18 -0.38 -9.04
N PHE A 64 -4.90 -0.25 -7.93
CA PHE A 64 -5.17 1.04 -7.29
C PHE A 64 -4.32 1.10 -6.03
N GLY A 65 -3.78 2.27 -5.70
CA GLY A 65 -2.79 2.34 -4.63
C GLY A 65 -2.75 3.65 -3.87
N LEU A 66 -2.08 3.59 -2.73
CA LEU A 66 -1.75 4.73 -1.90
C LEU A 66 -0.24 4.92 -1.91
N GLU A 67 0.18 6.16 -2.14
CA GLU A 67 1.59 6.53 -2.19
C GLU A 67 2.15 6.90 -0.82
N ASN A 68 3.47 6.83 -0.70
CA ASN A 68 4.24 7.28 0.46
C ASN A 68 3.88 6.57 1.76
N VAL A 69 3.42 5.33 1.70
CA VAL A 69 3.19 4.48 2.87
C VAL A 69 4.48 4.29 3.65
N ASN A 70 4.40 4.55 4.96
CA ASN A 70 5.53 4.45 5.85
C ASN A 70 6.00 2.99 6.00
N ARG A 71 7.31 2.81 6.00
CA ARG A 71 7.96 1.57 6.45
C ARG A 71 9.21 1.87 7.27
N ASP A 72 9.60 0.94 8.13
CA ASP A 72 10.85 1.04 8.88
C ASP A 72 12.07 0.55 8.06
N GLU A 73 13.26 0.57 8.67
CA GLU A 73 14.49 0.09 8.04
C GLU A 73 14.52 -1.43 7.84
N ARG A 74 13.78 -2.17 8.66
CA ARG A 74 13.67 -3.64 8.64
C ARG A 74 12.66 -4.15 7.61
N GLY A 75 11.81 -3.26 7.09
CA GLY A 75 10.80 -3.56 6.08
C GLY A 75 9.39 -3.79 6.60
N TYR A 76 9.13 -3.49 7.88
CA TYR A 76 7.76 -3.46 8.39
C TYR A 76 7.04 -2.23 7.84
N VAL A 77 5.82 -2.43 7.35
CA VAL A 77 4.99 -1.40 6.73
C VAL A 77 3.88 -1.04 7.71
N ASP A 78 3.61 0.25 7.90
CA ASP A 78 2.52 0.72 8.75
C ASP A 78 1.17 0.59 8.03
N PHE A 79 0.68 -0.65 7.90
CA PHE A 79 -0.60 -0.99 7.29
C PHE A 79 -1.27 -2.12 8.09
N GLU A 80 -2.56 -1.96 8.39
CA GLU A 80 -3.35 -2.93 9.16
C GLU A 80 -4.76 -3.05 8.58
N GLU A 81 -5.24 -4.27 8.33
CA GLU A 81 -6.64 -4.57 8.04
C GLU A 81 -7.39 -4.91 9.32
N MET A 82 -8.61 -4.39 9.47
CA MET A 82 -9.41 -4.62 10.67
C MET A 82 -10.09 -5.99 10.63
N ILE A 83 -9.66 -6.89 11.51
CA ILE A 83 -10.26 -8.23 11.62
C ILE A 83 -11.74 -8.10 12.01
N GLY A 84 -12.61 -8.74 11.22
CA GLY A 84 -14.05 -8.74 11.45
C GLY A 84 -14.79 -7.51 10.91
N LEU A 85 -14.10 -6.59 10.25
CA LEU A 85 -14.68 -5.44 9.56
C LEU A 85 -14.19 -5.38 8.11
N ASP A 86 -14.93 -6.04 7.24
CA ASP A 86 -14.66 -6.07 5.80
C ASP A 86 -14.58 -4.64 5.23
N GLY A 87 -13.60 -4.38 4.37
CA GLY A 87 -13.43 -3.05 3.77
C GLY A 87 -12.67 -2.03 4.59
N ILE A 88 -12.31 -2.32 5.84
CA ILE A 88 -11.68 -1.34 6.73
C ILE A 88 -10.19 -1.65 6.94
N ALA A 89 -9.36 -0.65 6.67
CA ALA A 89 -7.92 -0.71 6.94
C ALA A 89 -7.37 0.66 7.34
N LEU A 90 -6.28 0.64 8.12
CA LEU A 90 -5.51 1.81 8.52
C LEU A 90 -4.12 1.76 7.90
N VAL A 91 -3.57 2.94 7.65
CA VAL A 91 -2.22 3.11 7.10
C VAL A 91 -1.61 4.42 7.57
N ASN A 92 -0.29 4.45 7.79
CA ASN A 92 0.44 5.71 7.94
C ASN A 92 1.17 6.05 6.64
N VAL A 93 1.06 7.31 6.22
CA VAL A 93 1.82 7.85 5.09
C VAL A 93 2.81 8.90 5.56
N VAL A 94 3.93 9.01 4.85
CA VAL A 94 4.88 10.11 4.96
C VAL A 94 4.30 11.30 4.21
N SER A 95 3.91 12.36 4.92
CA SER A 95 3.33 13.57 4.33
C SER A 95 4.36 14.55 3.79
N ASN A 96 5.64 14.38 4.14
CA ASN A 96 6.76 15.24 3.74
C ASN A 96 7.88 14.48 2.99
N PRO A 97 7.60 13.61 1.99
CA PRO A 97 8.61 12.72 1.42
C PRO A 97 9.83 13.46 0.86
N THR A 98 9.65 14.63 0.22
CA THR A 98 10.75 15.45 -0.31
C THR A 98 11.63 16.08 0.76
N ASP A 99 11.06 16.44 1.91
CA ASP A 99 11.82 17.00 3.03
C ASP A 99 12.48 15.87 3.84
N ALA A 100 11.79 14.75 4.01
CA ALA A 100 12.30 13.58 4.74
C ALA A 100 13.58 13.00 4.13
N THR A 101 13.74 13.02 2.79
CA THR A 101 15.01 12.62 2.14
C THR A 101 16.19 13.49 2.55
N LEU A 102 15.96 14.77 2.87
CA LEU A 102 17.00 15.73 3.21
C LEU A 102 17.23 15.81 4.72
N SER A 103 16.14 15.81 5.49
CA SER A 103 16.15 16.00 6.94
C SER A 103 16.35 14.70 7.73
N GLY A 104 16.09 13.55 7.11
CA GLY A 104 16.02 12.26 7.79
C GLY A 104 14.76 12.09 8.65
N HIS A 105 13.85 13.06 8.68
CA HIS A 105 12.70 13.08 9.58
C HIS A 105 11.37 12.95 8.82
N LYS A 106 10.62 11.88 9.11
CA LYS A 106 9.29 11.64 8.54
C LYS A 106 8.21 12.32 9.38
N GLN A 107 7.32 13.06 8.72
CA GLN A 107 6.04 13.46 9.25
C GLN A 107 5.01 12.41 8.84
N LEU A 108 4.41 11.73 9.82
CA LEU A 108 3.46 10.66 9.59
C LEU A 108 2.03 11.16 9.71
N GLN A 109 1.18 10.74 8.78
CA GLN A 109 -0.26 10.98 8.80
C GLN A 109 -1.02 9.66 8.68
N SER A 110 -1.88 9.36 9.66
CA SER A 110 -2.76 8.20 9.61
C SER A 110 -3.93 8.44 8.64
N ARG A 111 -4.24 7.41 7.86
CA ARG A 111 -5.37 7.37 6.93
C ARG A 111 -6.16 6.08 7.13
N ILE A 112 -7.44 6.17 6.81
CA ILE A 112 -8.39 5.07 6.90
C ILE A 112 -9.10 4.87 5.57
N THR A 113 -9.37 3.62 5.23
CA THR A 113 -10.29 3.21 4.17
C THR A 113 -11.50 2.51 4.78
N HIS A 114 -12.64 2.63 4.09
CA HIS A 114 -13.89 1.92 4.43
C HIS A 114 -14.49 1.25 3.18
N ASN A 115 -13.68 1.10 2.12
CA ASN A 115 -14.06 0.55 0.83
C ASN A 115 -12.90 -0.27 0.25
N ASP A 116 -12.30 -1.11 1.10
CA ASP A 116 -11.21 -2.03 0.76
C ASP A 116 -10.03 -1.30 0.11
N GLY A 117 -9.63 -0.12 0.57
CA GLY A 117 -8.47 0.59 0.02
C GLY A 117 -8.70 1.26 -1.34
N SER A 118 -9.93 1.31 -1.86
CA SER A 118 -10.26 2.08 -3.06
C SER A 118 -10.09 3.59 -2.84
N THR A 119 -10.45 4.10 -1.66
CA THR A 119 -10.15 5.48 -1.25
C THR A 119 -9.64 5.54 0.18
N TRP A 120 -8.78 6.53 0.45
CA TRP A 120 -8.14 6.76 1.73
C TRP A 120 -8.42 8.18 2.20
N LYS A 121 -8.83 8.33 3.46
CA LYS A 121 -9.13 9.63 4.06
C LYS A 121 -8.29 9.84 5.32
N PRO A 122 -7.90 11.08 5.66
CA PRO A 122 -7.25 11.37 6.93
C PRO A 122 -8.11 10.87 8.10
N PHE A 123 -7.46 10.29 9.10
CA PHE A 123 -8.13 9.92 10.33
C PHE A 123 -8.34 11.18 11.18
N THR A 124 -9.60 11.52 11.47
CA THR A 124 -9.91 12.69 12.31
C THR A 124 -9.69 12.31 13.78
N PRO A 125 -8.76 12.97 14.49
CA PRO A 125 -8.58 12.70 15.90
C PRO A 125 -9.81 13.16 16.71
N PRO A 126 -10.10 12.52 17.86
CA PRO A 126 -11.04 13.06 18.82
C PRO A 126 -10.71 14.51 19.19
N VAL A 127 -11.73 15.32 19.46
CA VAL A 127 -11.56 16.74 19.83
C VAL A 127 -10.92 16.92 21.20
N VAL A 128 -10.92 15.87 22.03
CA VAL A 128 -10.34 15.89 23.36
C VAL A 128 -9.56 14.60 23.64
N ASP A 129 -8.49 14.70 24.41
CA ASP A 129 -7.74 13.56 24.93
C ASP A 129 -8.47 12.89 26.12
N SER A 130 -7.88 11.83 26.66
CA SER A 130 -8.45 11.09 27.80
C SER A 130 -8.49 11.90 29.11
N GLN A 131 -7.80 13.04 29.18
CA GLN A 131 -7.79 13.95 30.32
C GLN A 131 -8.71 15.16 30.10
N GLY A 132 -9.37 15.27 28.94
CA GLY A 132 -10.27 16.37 28.59
C GLY A 132 -9.58 17.60 27.99
N ASN A 133 -8.30 17.49 27.63
CA ASN A 133 -7.59 18.57 26.93
C ASN A 133 -7.92 18.54 25.43
N LYS A 134 -8.02 19.72 24.80
CA LYS A 134 -8.26 19.88 23.36
C LYS A 134 -6.97 19.89 22.56
#